data_AF-A0A7X4XDM1-F1
#
_entry.id   AF-A0A7X4XDM1-F1
#
_cell.length_a   1.000
_cell.length_b   1.000
_cell.length_c   1.000
_cell.angle_alpha   90.00
_cell.angle_beta   90.00
_cell.angle_gamma   90.00
#
_symmetry.space_group_name_H-M   'P 1'
#
loop_
_entity.id
_entity.type
_entity.pdbx_description
1 polymer ?
#
loop_
_entity_poly.entity_id
_entity_poly.type
_entity_poly.pdbx_seq_one_letter_code
_entity_poly.pdbx_strand_id
1 'polypeptide(L)'
;MKKSNLETNTGHRFISKAKTAYKIHIHTPDDAVLHRSVGYIRIGEKKGLKKAIKLRNELGREMWGKFWRQILKDPYLMTRLPHSLEPKIIYKPRPTKENPDYRDACYIAAWRSYDNAGNCAFKSVVCSIKRHGKLAAYTKTKKALLDAHKDYLDILIYMGRLNSIDLK
;
A
#
# COMPACT_ATOMS: atom_id res chain seq x y z
N MET A 1 12.12 21.09 -10.48
CA MET A 1 11.61 19.70 -10.44
C MET A 1 11.62 19.20 -9.00
N LYS A 2 10.44 18.94 -8.39
CA LYS A 2 10.38 18.31 -7.07
C LYS A 2 10.97 16.91 -7.20
N LYS A 3 12.06 16.60 -6.49
CA LYS A 3 12.63 15.24 -6.43
C LYS A 3 11.53 14.31 -5.95
N SER A 4 11.03 13.46 -6.84
CA SER A 4 10.16 12.36 -6.44
C SER A 4 10.95 11.44 -5.53
N ASN A 5 10.40 11.07 -4.37
CA ASN A 5 11.01 10.08 -3.47
C ASN A 5 11.19 8.69 -4.14
N LEU A 6 10.59 8.51 -5.33
CA LEU A 6 10.62 7.28 -6.10
C LEU A 6 11.85 7.18 -7.01
N GLU A 7 12.48 8.32 -7.35
CA GLU A 7 13.63 8.38 -8.24
C GLU A 7 14.90 8.71 -7.46
N THR A 8 15.79 7.72 -7.42
CA THR A 8 17.09 7.86 -6.78
C THR A 8 18.12 8.43 -7.75
N ASN A 9 19.07 9.21 -7.23
CA ASN A 9 20.20 9.77 -7.98
C ASN A 9 21.17 8.74 -8.61
N THR A 10 20.95 7.43 -8.39
CA THR A 10 21.72 6.35 -9.01
C THR A 10 21.02 5.69 -10.19
N GLY A 11 19.75 6.02 -10.46
CA GLY A 11 18.89 5.28 -11.39
C GLY A 11 18.46 3.89 -10.88
N HIS A 12 18.89 3.48 -9.68
CA HIS A 12 18.53 2.20 -9.08
C HIS A 12 17.62 2.39 -7.88
N ARG A 13 16.36 1.95 -8.00
CA ARG A 13 15.39 1.99 -6.91
C ARG A 13 15.95 1.43 -5.60
N PHE A 14 15.57 2.10 -4.52
CA PHE A 14 16.01 1.84 -3.15
C PHE A 14 17.50 2.11 -2.89
N ILE A 15 18.25 2.69 -3.83
CA ILE A 15 19.68 2.99 -3.67
C ILE A 15 19.96 4.46 -3.98
N SER A 16 20.37 5.24 -2.98
CA SER A 16 20.86 6.60 -3.17
C SER A 16 22.39 6.66 -3.04
N LYS A 17 23.02 7.61 -3.75
CA LYS A 17 24.45 7.90 -3.63
C LYS A 17 24.66 9.04 -2.63
N ALA A 18 25.50 8.80 -1.63
CA ALA A 18 26.08 9.81 -0.75
C ALA A 18 27.57 10.04 -1.11
N LYS A 19 28.26 10.97 -0.43
CA LYS A 19 29.66 11.32 -0.74
C LYS A 19 30.65 10.14 -0.64
N THR A 20 30.39 9.21 0.27
CA THR A 20 31.34 8.14 0.64
C THR A 20 30.77 6.73 0.49
N ALA A 21 29.44 6.63 0.32
CA ALA A 21 28.72 5.37 0.34
C ALA A 21 27.45 5.42 -0.51
N TYR A 22 27.00 4.25 -0.96
CA TYR A 22 25.65 4.04 -1.46
C TYR A 22 24.74 3.65 -0.30
N LYS A 23 23.65 4.39 -0.10
CA LYS A 23 22.65 4.12 0.93
C LYS A 23 21.50 3.34 0.33
N ILE A 24 21.09 2.28 1.01
CA ILE A 24 19.98 1.40 0.64
C ILE A 24 18.82 1.68 1.60
N HIS A 25 17.63 1.91 1.04
CA HIS A 25 16.40 2.23 1.76
C HIS A 25 15.28 1.34 1.22
N ILE A 26 14.89 0.29 1.95
CA ILE A 26 13.85 -0.65 1.50
C ILE A 26 12.69 -0.59 2.49
N HIS A 27 11.47 -0.34 1.99
CA HIS A 27 10.27 -0.53 2.81
C HIS A 27 10.11 -2.00 3.15
N THR A 28 9.85 -2.30 4.41
CA THR A 28 9.66 -3.65 4.92
C THR A 28 8.17 -4.02 4.95
N PRO A 29 7.82 -5.32 5.03
CA PRO A 29 6.42 -5.75 5.05
C PRO A 29 5.60 -5.22 6.23
N ASP A 30 6.27 -4.93 7.35
CA ASP A 30 5.74 -4.36 8.59
C ASP A 30 5.65 -2.82 8.59
N ASP A 31 5.70 -2.18 7.42
CA ASP A 31 5.64 -0.72 7.24
C ASP A 31 6.81 0.09 7.80
N ALA A 32 7.90 -0.58 8.21
CA ALA A 32 9.15 0.08 8.55
C ALA A 32 10.04 0.33 7.32
N VAL A 33 11.21 0.94 7.54
CA VAL A 33 12.21 1.18 6.50
C VAL A 33 13.54 0.59 6.95
N LEU A 34 14.05 -0.37 6.18
CA LEU A 34 15.39 -0.89 6.36
C LEU A 34 16.42 0.07 5.76
N HIS A 35 17.38 0.45 6.60
CA HIS A 35 18.52 1.28 6.21
C HIS A 35 19.82 0.45 6.21
N ARG A 36 20.54 0.47 5.08
CA ARG A 36 21.89 -0.11 4.94
C ARG A 36 22.79 0.80 4.12
N SER A 37 24.10 0.65 4.25
CA SER A 37 25.07 1.45 3.49
C SER A 37 26.23 0.61 2.98
N VAL A 38 26.72 0.90 1.78
CA VAL A 38 27.90 0.28 1.19
C VAL A 38 28.91 1.37 0.86
N GLY A 39 30.00 1.44 1.63
CA GLY A 39 31.11 2.35 1.37
C GLY A 39 31.84 2.00 0.08
N TYR A 40 32.19 3.01 -0.72
CA TYR A 40 32.84 2.80 -2.02
C TYR A 40 34.20 3.49 -2.18
N ILE A 41 34.66 4.27 -1.19
CA ILE A 41 35.93 5.03 -1.27
C ILE A 41 37.11 4.14 -1.67
N ARG A 42 37.30 3.00 -1.00
CA ARG A 42 38.43 2.08 -1.24
C ARG A 42 38.26 1.17 -2.45
N ILE A 43 37.03 0.86 -2.83
CA ILE A 43 36.71 -0.14 -3.87
C ILE A 43 36.33 0.49 -5.21
N GLY A 44 36.12 1.81 -5.25
CA GLY A 44 35.66 2.55 -6.42
C GLY A 44 34.14 2.51 -6.60
N GLU A 45 33.60 3.55 -7.23
CA GLU A 45 32.15 3.77 -7.39
C GLU A 45 31.45 2.62 -8.13
N LYS A 46 31.99 2.17 -9.27
CA LYS A 46 31.39 1.10 -10.08
C LYS A 46 31.26 -0.22 -9.29
N LYS A 47 32.32 -0.61 -8.56
CA LYS A 47 32.30 -1.83 -7.72
C LYS A 47 31.38 -1.65 -6.51
N GLY A 48 31.38 -0.46 -5.90
CA GLY A 48 30.49 -0.11 -4.81
C GLY A 48 29.01 -0.21 -5.20
N LEU A 49 28.64 0.31 -6.37
CA LEU A 49 27.27 0.25 -6.88
C LEU A 49 26.84 -1.21 -7.14
N LYS A 50 27.70 -2.01 -7.79
CA LYS A 50 27.42 -3.43 -8.03
C LYS A 50 27.20 -4.18 -6.70
N LYS A 51 28.01 -3.89 -5.68
CA LYS A 51 27.86 -4.47 -4.34
C LYS A 51 26.57 -4.01 -3.66
N ALA A 52 26.19 -2.74 -3.79
CA ALA A 52 24.94 -2.21 -3.26
C ALA A 52 23.70 -2.84 -3.93
N ILE A 53 23.71 -3.03 -5.25
CA ILE A 53 22.63 -3.71 -5.99
C ILE A 53 22.47 -5.16 -5.53
N LYS A 54 23.60 -5.88 -5.37
CA LYS A 54 23.60 -7.26 -4.89
C LYS A 54 22.98 -7.33 -3.48
N LEU A 55 23.48 -6.52 -2.56
CA LEU A 55 23.00 -6.47 -1.18
C LEU A 55 21.51 -6.10 -1.10
N ARG A 56 21.07 -5.10 -1.87
CA ARG A 56 19.65 -4.71 -1.94
C ARG A 56 18.77 -5.89 -2.39
N ASN A 57 19.19 -6.63 -3.41
CA ASN A 57 18.43 -7.76 -3.92
C ASN A 57 18.39 -8.94 -2.94
N GLU A 58 19.47 -9.18 -2.20
CA GLU A 58 19.53 -10.20 -1.14
C GLU A 58 18.54 -9.84 -0.03
N LEU A 59 18.68 -8.64 0.56
CA LEU A 59 17.78 -8.14 1.62
C LEU A 59 16.32 -8.09 1.16
N GLY A 60 16.08 -7.62 -0.06
CA GLY A 60 14.74 -7.53 -0.61
C GLY A 60 14.09 -8.89 -0.81
N ARG A 61 14.84 -9.90 -1.26
CA ARG A 61 14.32 -11.28 -1.39
C ARG A 61 14.10 -11.95 -0.05
N GLU A 62 14.97 -11.69 0.92
CA GLU A 62 14.83 -12.20 2.28
C GLU A 62 13.55 -11.67 2.94
N MET A 63 13.30 -10.36 2.81
CA MET A 63 12.14 -9.71 3.45
C MET A 63 10.82 -9.84 2.67
N TRP A 64 10.85 -9.89 1.33
CA TRP A 64 9.64 -9.87 0.50
C TRP A 64 9.39 -11.14 -0.29
N GLY A 65 10.32 -12.10 -0.26
CA GLY A 65 10.22 -13.37 -0.97
C GLY A 65 9.82 -13.19 -2.44
N LYS A 66 8.70 -13.82 -2.82
CA LYS A 66 8.13 -13.77 -4.18
C LYS A 66 7.73 -12.37 -4.63
N PHE A 67 7.38 -11.47 -3.71
CA PHE A 67 6.89 -10.12 -4.00
C PHE A 67 8.01 -9.11 -4.31
N TRP A 68 9.28 -9.45 -4.03
CA TRP A 68 10.39 -8.51 -4.24
C TRP A 68 10.46 -7.97 -5.68
N ARG A 69 10.23 -8.82 -6.68
CA ARG A 69 10.22 -8.40 -8.09
C ARG A 69 9.12 -7.38 -8.39
N GLN A 70 7.93 -7.58 -7.83
CA GLN A 70 6.80 -6.67 -8.00
C GLN A 70 7.11 -5.31 -7.37
N ILE A 71 7.66 -5.32 -6.16
CA ILE A 71 8.06 -4.11 -5.43
C ILE A 71 9.14 -3.33 -6.16
N LEU A 72 10.12 -4.03 -6.74
CA LEU A 72 11.17 -3.39 -7.51
C LEU A 72 10.68 -2.83 -8.84
N LYS A 73 9.71 -3.48 -9.49
CA LYS A 73 9.14 -3.05 -10.78
C LYS A 73 8.21 -1.85 -10.64
N ASP A 74 7.39 -1.83 -9.59
CA ASP A 74 6.29 -0.87 -9.44
C ASP A 74 6.59 0.18 -8.34
N PRO A 75 6.86 1.45 -8.70
CA PRO A 75 7.18 2.52 -7.75
C PRO A 75 6.05 2.84 -6.79
N TYR A 76 4.82 2.67 -7.24
CA TYR A 76 3.62 3.16 -6.57
C TYR A 76 2.87 2.05 -5.84
N LEU A 77 3.39 0.81 -5.85
CA LEU A 77 2.75 -0.33 -5.19
C LEU A 77 2.44 -0.03 -3.73
N MET A 78 3.45 0.38 -2.95
CA MET A 78 3.29 0.68 -1.51
C MET A 78 2.26 1.79 -1.26
N THR A 79 2.18 2.79 -2.14
CA THR A 79 1.19 3.87 -2.02
C THR A 79 -0.22 3.47 -2.40
N ARG A 80 -0.39 2.38 -3.17
CA ARG A 80 -1.70 1.84 -3.55
C ARG A 80 -2.21 0.78 -2.58
N LEU A 81 -1.32 0.10 -1.87
CA LEU A 81 -1.72 -0.95 -0.94
C LEU A 81 -2.49 -0.34 0.24
N PRO A 82 -3.75 -0.78 0.48
CA PRO A 82 -4.52 -0.29 1.61
C PRO A 82 -3.88 -0.75 2.93
N HIS A 83 -3.91 0.10 3.94
CA HIS A 83 -3.48 -0.28 5.30
C HIS A 83 -4.49 -1.21 5.98
N SER A 84 -5.76 -1.14 5.59
CA SER A 84 -6.83 -1.98 6.13
C SER A 84 -7.89 -2.23 5.07
N LEU A 85 -8.42 -3.44 5.06
CA LEU A 85 -9.55 -3.86 4.24
C LEU A 85 -10.84 -3.95 5.07
N GLU A 86 -10.95 -3.10 6.10
CA GLU A 86 -12.13 -3.03 6.96
C GLU A 86 -13.04 -1.85 6.58
N PRO A 87 -14.37 -2.09 6.39
CA PRO A 87 -15.34 -1.03 6.25
C PRO A 87 -15.39 -0.11 7.47
N LYS A 88 -15.50 1.20 7.24
CA LYS A 88 -15.63 2.20 8.31
C LYS A 88 -17.09 2.51 8.56
N ILE A 89 -17.44 2.88 9.79
CA ILE A 89 -18.77 3.41 10.12
C ILE A 89 -18.78 4.92 9.89
N ILE A 90 -19.80 5.41 9.18
CA ILE A 90 -20.07 6.84 8.99
C ILE A 90 -21.53 7.15 9.33
N TYR A 91 -21.80 8.39 9.68
CA TYR A 91 -23.15 8.87 9.98
C TYR A 91 -23.58 9.85 8.88
N LYS A 92 -24.48 9.41 8.00
CA LYS A 92 -24.97 10.25 6.89
C LYS A 92 -26.21 11.04 7.31
N PRO A 93 -26.27 12.36 7.06
CA PRO A 93 -27.45 13.15 7.36
C PRO A 93 -28.63 12.63 6.53
N ARG A 94 -29.74 12.33 7.20
CA ARG A 94 -31.02 11.96 6.59
C ARG A 94 -32.14 12.66 7.37
N PRO A 95 -32.19 14.00 7.33
CA PRO A 95 -33.19 14.76 8.07
C PRO A 95 -34.59 14.22 7.78
N THR A 96 -35.40 14.10 8.83
CA THR A 96 -36.82 13.77 8.74
C THR A 96 -37.65 14.95 9.25
N LYS A 97 -38.94 15.02 8.92
CA LYS A 97 -39.82 16.09 9.42
C LYS A 97 -39.88 16.14 10.95
N GLU A 98 -39.79 14.97 11.60
CA GLU A 98 -39.83 14.83 13.06
C GLU A 98 -38.46 15.04 13.73
N ASN A 99 -37.38 14.74 13.01
CA ASN A 99 -36.01 14.91 13.49
C ASN A 99 -35.11 15.47 12.38
N PRO A 100 -34.94 16.80 12.32
CA PRO A 100 -34.08 17.49 11.36
C PRO A 100 -32.59 17.14 11.48
N ASP A 101 -32.13 16.72 12.66
CA ASP A 101 -30.73 16.39 12.91
C ASP A 101 -30.42 14.89 12.73
N TYR A 102 -31.39 14.10 12.23
CA TYR A 102 -31.24 12.65 12.13
C TYR A 102 -30.07 12.26 11.23
N ARG A 103 -29.23 11.35 11.75
CA ARG A 103 -28.12 10.74 11.01
C ARG A 103 -28.26 9.22 10.98
N ASP A 104 -28.11 8.66 9.79
CA ASP A 104 -28.19 7.22 9.55
C ASP A 104 -26.78 6.60 9.58
N ALA A 105 -26.60 5.63 10.48
CA ALA A 105 -25.35 4.88 10.57
C ALA A 105 -25.21 3.97 9.35
N CYS A 106 -24.10 4.13 8.63
CA CYS A 106 -23.78 3.36 7.43
C CYS A 106 -22.38 2.78 7.53
N TYR A 107 -22.15 1.61 6.94
CA TYR A 107 -20.80 1.19 6.58
C TYR A 107 -20.40 1.83 5.25
N ILE A 108 -19.13 2.23 5.13
CA ILE A 108 -18.51 2.71 3.91
C ILE A 108 -17.22 1.94 3.62
N ALA A 109 -17.10 1.48 2.38
CA ALA A 109 -15.85 1.08 1.77
C ALA A 109 -15.48 2.13 0.72
N ALA A 110 -14.25 2.62 0.72
CA ALA A 110 -13.79 3.60 -0.24
C ALA A 110 -12.35 3.32 -0.68
N TRP A 111 -12.06 3.49 -1.96
CA TRP A 111 -10.77 3.18 -2.54
C TRP A 111 -10.48 4.01 -3.79
N ARG A 112 -9.21 4.01 -4.21
CA ARG A 112 -8.78 4.64 -5.45
C ARG A 112 -8.69 3.59 -6.55
N SER A 113 -9.28 3.88 -7.69
CA SER A 113 -9.19 3.09 -8.91
C SER A 113 -8.34 3.86 -9.90
N TYR A 114 -7.38 3.21 -10.53
CA TYR A 114 -6.57 3.81 -11.60
C TYR A 114 -7.00 3.19 -12.93
N ASP A 115 -7.23 4.01 -13.94
CA ASP A 115 -7.47 3.51 -15.30
C ASP A 115 -6.15 3.23 -16.03
N ASN A 116 -6.25 2.68 -17.25
CA ASN A 116 -5.08 2.37 -18.08
C ASN A 116 -4.30 3.61 -18.54
N ALA A 117 -4.92 4.79 -18.47
CA ALA A 117 -4.28 6.08 -18.75
C ALA A 117 -3.63 6.71 -17.50
N GLY A 118 -3.77 6.08 -16.33
CA GLY A 118 -3.21 6.54 -15.06
C GLY A 118 -4.10 7.52 -14.29
N ASN A 119 -5.32 7.80 -14.74
CA ASN A 119 -6.25 8.67 -14.03
C ASN A 119 -6.78 7.99 -12.77
N CYS A 120 -6.79 8.74 -11.67
CA CYS A 120 -7.28 8.27 -10.38
C CYS A 120 -8.74 8.66 -10.17
N ALA A 121 -9.63 7.67 -10.08
CA ALA A 121 -11.02 7.85 -9.70
C ALA A 121 -11.24 7.36 -8.25
N PHE A 122 -11.94 8.16 -7.45
CA PHE A 122 -12.37 7.75 -6.12
C PHE A 122 -13.67 6.96 -6.23
N LYS A 123 -13.66 5.71 -5.73
CA LYS A 123 -14.85 4.85 -5.70
C LYS A 123 -15.24 4.60 -4.24
N SER A 124 -16.54 4.54 -3.99
CA SER A 124 -17.05 4.17 -2.68
C SER A 124 -18.35 3.40 -2.78
N VAL A 125 -18.56 2.49 -1.82
CA VAL A 125 -19.81 1.76 -1.61
C VAL A 125 -20.27 2.03 -0.19
N VAL A 126 -21.52 2.47 -0.05
CA VAL A 126 -22.12 2.79 1.25
C VAL A 126 -23.37 1.94 1.45
N CYS A 127 -23.49 1.33 2.63
CA CYS A 127 -24.64 0.51 2.99
C CYS A 127 -25.20 0.93 4.36
N SER A 128 -26.50 1.21 4.43
CA SER A 128 -27.19 1.61 5.66
C SER A 128 -27.35 0.43 6.62
N ILE A 129 -26.97 0.63 7.88
CA ILE A 129 -27.13 -0.36 8.95
C ILE A 129 -28.60 -0.53 9.28
N LYS A 130 -29.39 0.56 9.32
CA LYS A 130 -30.82 0.51 9.61
C LYS A 130 -31.61 -0.29 8.58
N ARG A 131 -31.26 -0.16 7.29
CA ARG A 131 -31.98 -0.84 6.19
C ARG A 131 -31.63 -2.32 6.05
N HIS A 132 -30.38 -2.70 6.28
CA HIS A 132 -29.88 -4.05 5.97
C HIS A 132 -29.51 -4.87 7.21
N GLY A 133 -29.45 -4.25 8.39
CA GLY A 133 -28.84 -4.83 9.58
C GLY A 133 -27.32 -4.69 9.56
N LYS A 134 -26.70 -4.73 10.75
CA LYS A 134 -25.26 -4.48 10.93
C LYS A 134 -24.40 -5.48 10.16
N LEU A 135 -24.69 -6.77 10.27
CA LEU A 135 -23.91 -7.83 9.63
C LEU A 135 -23.99 -7.75 8.10
N ALA A 136 -25.19 -7.68 7.53
CA ALA A 136 -25.34 -7.66 6.07
C ALA A 136 -24.77 -6.38 5.44
N ALA A 137 -24.94 -5.22 6.11
CA ALA A 137 -24.32 -3.97 5.66
C ALA A 137 -22.79 -4.06 5.67
N TYR A 138 -22.21 -4.61 6.75
CA TYR A 138 -20.77 -4.87 6.84
C TYR A 138 -20.29 -5.80 5.73
N THR A 139 -20.87 -7.00 5.60
CA THR A 139 -20.46 -8.01 4.60
C THR A 139 -20.53 -7.47 3.19
N LYS A 140 -21.59 -6.73 2.83
CA LYS A 140 -21.75 -6.13 1.50
C LYS A 140 -20.64 -5.11 1.21
N THR A 141 -20.30 -4.27 2.19
CA THR A 141 -19.21 -3.29 2.03
C THR A 141 -17.82 -3.94 2.04
N LYS A 142 -17.58 -4.95 2.90
CA LYS A 142 -16.32 -5.70 2.95
C LYS A 142 -16.06 -6.43 1.64
N LYS A 143 -17.07 -7.11 1.09
CA LYS A 143 -16.97 -7.79 -0.21
C LYS A 143 -16.55 -6.82 -1.33
N ALA A 144 -17.20 -5.66 -1.43
CA ALA A 144 -16.84 -4.65 -2.44
C ALA A 144 -15.39 -4.17 -2.29
N LEU A 145 -14.89 -4.05 -1.06
CA LEU A 145 -13.53 -3.62 -0.77
C LEU A 145 -12.49 -4.70 -1.12
N LEU A 146 -12.79 -5.97 -0.80
CA LEU A 146 -11.97 -7.13 -1.16
C LEU A 146 -11.90 -7.31 -2.68
N ASP A 147 -13.05 -7.25 -3.37
CA ASP A 147 -13.12 -7.36 -4.83
C ASP A 147 -12.29 -6.26 -5.52
N ALA A 148 -12.31 -5.04 -4.96
CA ALA A 148 -11.54 -3.92 -5.48
C ALA A 148 -10.01 -4.10 -5.36
N HIS A 149 -9.54 -4.92 -4.40
CA HIS A 149 -8.12 -5.15 -4.14
C HIS A 149 -7.71 -6.61 -4.36
N LYS A 150 -8.50 -7.38 -5.13
CA LYS A 150 -8.28 -8.81 -5.38
C LYS A 150 -6.85 -9.14 -5.82
N ASP A 151 -6.25 -8.27 -6.65
CA ASP A 151 -4.91 -8.46 -7.21
C ASP A 151 -3.78 -8.24 -6.18
N TYR A 152 -4.12 -7.67 -5.01
CA TYR A 152 -3.20 -7.36 -3.94
C TYR A 152 -3.43 -8.19 -2.68
N LEU A 153 -4.42 -9.09 -2.65
CA LEU A 153 -4.74 -9.87 -1.43
C LEU A 153 -3.54 -10.68 -0.96
N ASP A 154 -2.84 -11.35 -1.88
CA ASP A 154 -1.65 -12.14 -1.61
C ASP A 154 -0.56 -11.35 -0.87
N ILE A 155 -0.25 -10.14 -1.32
CA ILE A 155 0.77 -9.30 -0.69
C ILE A 155 0.27 -8.70 0.62
N LEU A 156 -1.03 -8.41 0.74
CA LEU A 156 -1.62 -7.91 1.98
C LEU A 156 -1.65 -8.98 3.09
N ILE A 157 -1.90 -10.24 2.74
CA ILE A 157 -1.76 -11.39 3.66
C ILE A 157 -0.30 -11.52 4.08
N TYR A 158 0.63 -11.43 3.13
CA TYR A 158 2.06 -11.53 3.42
C TYR A 158 2.54 -10.43 4.38
N MET A 159 2.01 -9.22 4.24
CA MET A 159 2.28 -8.10 5.15
C MET A 159 1.57 -8.23 6.51
N GLY A 160 0.71 -9.22 6.71
CA GLY A 160 -0.11 -9.36 7.92
C GLY A 160 -1.20 -8.30 8.06
N ARG A 161 -1.50 -7.54 7.00
CA ARG A 161 -2.57 -6.52 6.98
C ARG A 161 -3.96 -7.11 6.75
N LEU A 162 -4.01 -8.36 6.31
CA LEU A 162 -5.23 -9.13 6.09
C LEU A 162 -5.04 -10.53 6.66
N ASN A 163 -5.95 -10.98 7.52
CA ASN A 163 -5.90 -12.37 7.97
C ASN A 163 -6.50 -13.26 6.89
N SER A 164 -5.92 -14.45 6.68
CA SER A 164 -6.48 -15.43 5.74
C SER A 164 -7.91 -15.86 6.08
N ILE A 165 -8.31 -15.70 7.34
CA ILE A 165 -9.66 -15.96 7.85
C ILE A 165 -10.67 -14.95 7.26
N ASP A 166 -10.25 -13.70 6.99
CA ASP A 166 -11.11 -12.65 6.43
C ASP A 166 -11.50 -12.87 4.96
N LEU A 167 -10.93 -13.91 4.32
CA LEU A 167 -11.15 -14.27 2.93
C LEU A 167 -12.11 -15.46 2.74
N LYS A 168 -12.50 -16.14 3.82
CA LYS A 168 -13.47 -17.24 3.82
C LYS A 168 -14.87 -16.72 4.13
#